data_AF-A0A653U5D2-F1
#
_entry.id   AF-A0A653U5D2-F1
#
_cell.length_a   1.000
_cell.length_b   1.000
_cell.length_c   1.000
_cell.angle_alpha   90.00
_cell.angle_beta   90.00
_cell.angle_gamma   90.00
#
_symmetry.space_group_name_H-M   'P 1'
#
loop_
_entity.id
_entity.type
_entity.pdbx_description
1 polymer ?
#
loop_
_entity_poly.entity_id
_entity_poly.type
_entity_poly.pdbx_seq_one_letter_code
_entity_poly.pdbx_strand_id
1 'polypeptide(L)'
;MKILKFILIFAFFFYSCSKNELGNDPKIEENNLQIKGADISFLPEIRQTNIVLKNRNNQIEDPLHTLKAEGVNTIRLRLWKNPSTNNSSFETVKQLSEEAKSLGLKVLLTVHYSDTWADPANQIKPSLWNSLSISNLKDSVYNYTKKIVNEINPEYLQIGNEINNGLLWPEGNVNNLPQMLELLQSGINAVRETNVSTKIILHFAGHANANWFFSQVNSLNYDIIGISYYPKWHGKDLNALQENLITLSTTFNKPIFIAETSYGFTTSYNDWTNNIMYDQNDYLPQFSISSDGQKEYMTEIKNIINHVPKGIGFCYWGGEWISYKGPQSTNGSTWENQAMWDFTNKALPVMQIFN
;
A
#
# COMPACT_ATOMS: atom_id res chain seq x y z
N MET A 1 -61.87 14.29 -74.96
CA MET A 1 -61.55 12.89 -74.62
C MET A 1 -60.47 12.89 -73.54
N LYS A 2 -60.68 12.10 -72.48
CA LYS A 2 -59.92 11.90 -71.22
C LYS A 2 -58.38 12.06 -71.37
N ILE A 3 -57.63 12.56 -70.36
CA ILE A 3 -57.19 11.75 -69.21
C ILE A 3 -56.78 12.64 -68.01
N LEU A 4 -57.26 12.19 -66.85
CA LEU A 4 -56.99 12.57 -65.47
C LEU A 4 -55.53 12.23 -65.08
N LYS A 5 -54.80 13.12 -64.39
CA LYS A 5 -53.68 12.70 -63.51
C LYS A 5 -53.74 13.44 -62.18
N PHE A 6 -53.97 12.63 -61.15
CA PHE A 6 -53.91 12.93 -59.73
C PHE A 6 -52.58 13.59 -59.33
N ILE A 7 -52.65 14.66 -58.54
CA ILE A 7 -51.53 15.08 -57.68
C ILE A 7 -51.85 14.55 -56.29
N LEU A 8 -51.10 13.53 -55.86
CA LEU A 8 -51.11 13.02 -54.49
C LEU A 8 -50.43 14.05 -53.57
N ILE A 9 -51.16 14.52 -52.57
CA ILE A 9 -50.59 15.22 -51.41
C ILE A 9 -50.07 14.14 -50.46
N PHE A 10 -48.76 13.96 -50.39
CA PHE A 10 -48.12 13.13 -49.36
C PHE A 10 -47.99 13.96 -48.07
N ALA A 11 -48.86 13.69 -47.11
CA ALA A 11 -48.70 14.14 -45.73
C ALA A 11 -47.56 13.33 -45.10
N PHE A 12 -46.42 13.98 -44.84
CA PHE A 12 -45.35 13.40 -44.01
C PHE A 12 -45.83 13.40 -42.54
N PHE A 13 -46.21 12.22 -42.05
CA PHE A 13 -46.31 11.95 -40.62
C PHE A 13 -44.88 11.92 -40.04
N PHE A 14 -44.52 12.95 -39.27
CA PHE A 14 -43.36 12.87 -38.40
C PHE A 14 -43.66 11.91 -37.26
N TYR A 15 -43.12 10.69 -37.34
CA TYR A 15 -43.01 9.80 -36.19
C TYR A 15 -42.05 10.43 -35.18
N SER A 16 -42.61 10.99 -34.12
CA SER A 16 -41.88 11.38 -32.91
C SER A 16 -41.41 10.11 -32.19
N CYS A 17 -40.17 9.71 -32.41
CA CYS A 17 -39.51 8.72 -31.56
C CYS A 17 -39.34 9.31 -30.16
N SER A 18 -40.14 8.83 -29.20
CA SER A 18 -39.87 9.00 -27.78
C SER A 18 -38.54 8.30 -27.47
N LYS A 19 -37.46 9.08 -27.35
CA LYS A 19 -36.24 8.59 -26.72
C LYS A 19 -36.58 8.32 -25.26
N ASN A 20 -36.69 7.04 -24.91
CA ASN A 20 -36.59 6.61 -23.53
C ASN A 20 -35.31 7.20 -22.95
N GLU A 21 -35.44 7.96 -21.88
CA GLU A 21 -34.33 8.40 -21.04
C GLU A 21 -33.64 7.15 -20.52
N LEU A 22 -32.52 6.79 -21.15
CA LEU A 22 -31.53 5.91 -20.54
C LEU A 22 -31.02 6.65 -19.30
N GLY A 23 -31.18 5.99 -18.16
CA GLY A 23 -30.87 6.55 -16.85
C GLY A 23 -29.49 7.18 -16.82
N ASN A 24 -29.38 8.25 -16.03
CA ASN A 24 -28.11 8.82 -15.64
C ASN A 24 -27.22 7.70 -15.07
N ASP A 25 -26.26 7.22 -15.87
CA ASP A 25 -25.07 6.61 -15.32
C ASP A 25 -24.51 7.60 -14.28
N PRO A 26 -24.22 7.17 -13.05
CA PRO A 26 -23.56 8.04 -12.11
C PRO A 26 -22.26 8.50 -12.77
N LYS A 27 -22.13 9.81 -12.99
CA LYS A 27 -20.84 10.41 -13.35
C LYS A 27 -19.83 9.87 -12.34
N ILE A 28 -18.90 9.04 -12.81
CA ILE A 28 -17.75 8.61 -12.02
C ILE A 28 -17.08 9.89 -11.56
N GLU A 29 -17.19 10.19 -10.25
CA GLU A 29 -16.54 11.34 -9.66
C GLU A 29 -15.05 11.28 -9.99
N GLU A 30 -14.50 12.43 -10.33
CA GLU A 30 -13.10 12.59 -10.67
C GLU A 30 -12.22 11.98 -9.56
N ASN A 31 -11.33 11.09 -10.00
CA ASN A 31 -10.54 10.14 -9.24
C ASN A 31 -9.69 10.82 -8.13
N ASN A 32 -10.19 10.93 -6.91
CA ASN A 32 -9.49 11.63 -5.82
C ASN A 32 -8.93 10.66 -4.76
N LEU A 33 -8.14 9.68 -5.20
CA LEU A 33 -7.40 8.80 -4.29
C LEU A 33 -6.46 9.63 -3.40
N GLN A 34 -6.69 9.55 -2.09
CA GLN A 34 -5.92 10.31 -1.10
C GLN A 34 -4.51 9.76 -0.93
N ILE A 35 -4.34 8.44 -1.09
CA ILE A 35 -3.08 7.70 -0.98
C ILE A 35 -2.76 7.05 -2.32
N LYS A 36 -1.78 7.63 -3.01
CA LYS A 36 -1.13 7.08 -4.20
C LYS A 36 0.31 6.78 -3.78
N GLY A 37 0.48 5.63 -3.14
CA GLY A 37 1.64 5.31 -2.31
C GLY A 37 2.69 4.45 -3.00
N ALA A 38 3.95 4.66 -2.64
CA ALA A 38 5.02 3.70 -2.90
C ALA A 38 5.86 3.50 -1.62
N ASP A 39 6.11 2.24 -1.26
CA ASP A 39 7.09 1.88 -0.25
C ASP A 39 8.47 1.94 -0.89
N ILE A 40 9.35 2.76 -0.30
CA ILE A 40 10.73 2.91 -0.74
C ILE A 40 11.75 2.80 0.40
N SER A 41 11.50 1.88 1.32
CA SER A 41 12.29 1.70 2.53
C SER A 41 13.75 1.28 2.28
N PHE A 42 14.07 0.71 1.12
CA PHE A 42 15.44 0.33 0.72
C PHE A 42 16.20 1.42 -0.04
N LEU A 43 15.54 2.52 -0.41
CA LEU A 43 16.20 3.63 -1.12
C LEU A 43 17.51 4.10 -0.46
N PRO A 44 17.61 4.23 0.89
CA PRO A 44 18.86 4.63 1.54
C PRO A 44 20.01 3.63 1.33
N GLU A 45 19.72 2.32 1.30
CA GLU A 45 20.75 1.31 1.02
C GLU A 45 21.19 1.36 -0.45
N ILE A 46 20.24 1.51 -1.37
CA ILE A 46 20.54 1.58 -2.81
C ILE A 46 21.41 2.80 -3.12
N ARG A 47 21.13 3.95 -2.50
CA ARG A 47 21.93 5.18 -2.64
C ARG A 47 23.37 5.06 -2.14
N GLN A 48 23.68 4.05 -1.31
CA GLN A 48 25.06 3.76 -0.88
C GLN A 48 25.83 2.89 -1.89
N THR A 49 25.19 2.47 -2.97
CA THR A 49 25.79 1.68 -4.06
C THR A 49 26.14 2.58 -5.25
N ASN A 50 26.77 1.99 -6.28
CA ASN A 50 27.05 2.67 -7.55
C ASN A 50 25.90 2.53 -8.57
N ILE A 51 24.74 2.01 -8.17
CA ILE A 51 23.61 1.84 -9.09
C ILE A 51 22.96 3.19 -9.38
N VAL A 52 22.71 3.42 -10.67
CA VAL A 52 21.97 4.58 -11.16
C VAL A 52 20.61 4.13 -11.67
N LEU A 53 19.55 4.73 -11.10
CA LEU A 53 18.18 4.55 -11.56
C LEU A 53 17.83 5.62 -12.60
N LYS A 54 16.99 5.25 -13.54
CA LYS A 54 16.57 6.10 -14.65
C LYS A 54 15.05 6.21 -14.70
N ASN A 55 14.56 7.38 -15.08
CA ASN A 55 13.15 7.59 -15.33
C ASN A 55 12.70 6.96 -16.66
N ARG A 56 11.42 7.08 -17.01
CA ARG A 56 10.85 6.47 -18.24
C ARG A 56 11.47 7.01 -19.52
N ASN A 57 12.00 8.24 -19.50
CA ASN A 57 12.73 8.86 -20.60
C ASN A 57 14.21 8.43 -20.66
N ASN A 58 14.61 7.44 -19.86
CA ASN A 58 15.97 6.91 -19.77
C ASN A 58 17.00 7.94 -19.26
N GLN A 59 16.55 8.96 -18.52
CA GLN A 59 17.40 9.96 -17.87
C GLN A 59 17.70 9.51 -16.44
N ILE A 60 18.93 9.69 -15.99
CA ILE A 60 19.31 9.45 -14.59
C ILE A 60 18.53 10.42 -13.71
N GLU A 61 17.80 9.89 -12.73
CA GLU A 61 16.96 10.68 -11.84
C GLU A 61 16.83 9.97 -10.49
N ASP A 62 16.82 10.74 -9.41
CA ASP A 62 16.61 10.18 -8.08
C ASP A 62 15.18 9.61 -7.94
N PRO A 63 15.01 8.42 -7.35
CA PRO A 63 13.70 7.76 -7.26
C PRO A 63 12.58 8.61 -6.67
N LEU A 64 12.84 9.48 -5.69
CA LEU A 64 11.78 10.35 -5.14
C LEU A 64 11.24 11.32 -6.19
N HIS A 65 12.12 11.86 -7.04
CA HIS A 65 11.75 12.77 -8.12
C HIS A 65 10.98 12.03 -9.22
N THR A 66 11.47 10.85 -9.62
CA THR A 66 10.77 10.00 -10.59
C THR A 66 9.37 9.66 -10.09
N LEU A 67 9.22 9.18 -8.85
CA LEU A 67 7.92 8.83 -8.27
C LEU A 67 6.98 10.04 -8.20
N LYS A 68 7.48 11.19 -7.77
CA LYS A 68 6.70 12.44 -7.74
C LYS A 68 6.20 12.83 -9.12
N ALA A 69 7.06 12.78 -10.14
CA ALA A 69 6.73 13.10 -11.52
C ALA A 69 5.70 12.12 -12.12
N GLU A 70 5.69 10.87 -11.65
CA GLU A 70 4.73 9.84 -12.05
C GLU A 70 3.39 9.91 -11.29
N GLY A 71 3.24 10.84 -10.34
CA GLY A 71 1.98 11.10 -9.65
C GLY A 71 1.87 10.50 -8.25
N VAL A 72 2.93 9.85 -7.74
CA VAL A 72 2.99 9.41 -6.34
C VAL A 72 2.83 10.62 -5.43
N ASN A 73 1.98 10.49 -4.41
CA ASN A 73 1.72 11.56 -3.45
C ASN A 73 2.10 11.20 -2.02
N THR A 74 2.38 9.93 -1.74
CA THR A 74 2.67 9.41 -0.41
C THR A 74 3.83 8.42 -0.49
N ILE A 75 4.83 8.60 0.37
CA ILE A 75 5.95 7.68 0.53
C ILE A 75 5.73 6.86 1.79
N ARG A 76 5.70 5.54 1.64
CA ARG A 76 5.62 4.60 2.76
C ARG A 76 7.03 4.19 3.19
N LEU A 77 7.30 4.27 4.49
CA LEU A 77 8.60 3.92 5.07
C LEU A 77 8.45 3.00 6.27
N ARG A 78 9.20 1.91 6.24
CA ARG A 78 9.36 0.98 7.34
C ARG A 78 10.27 1.54 8.41
N LEU A 79 9.82 1.46 9.65
CA LEU A 79 10.57 1.86 10.83
C LEU A 79 10.70 0.72 11.83
N TRP A 80 11.94 0.33 12.09
CA TRP A 80 12.37 -0.60 13.13
C TRP A 80 12.83 0.15 14.38
N LYS A 81 12.74 -0.49 15.55
CA LYS A 81 13.02 0.16 16.83
C LYS A 81 14.51 0.32 17.10
N ASN A 82 15.29 -0.74 16.93
CA ASN A 82 16.73 -0.78 17.11
C ASN A 82 17.37 -1.82 16.18
N PRO A 83 17.35 -1.58 14.86
CA PRO A 83 17.89 -2.53 13.89
C PRO A 83 19.41 -2.68 13.97
N SER A 84 19.92 -3.82 13.55
CA SER A 84 21.37 -4.10 13.54
C SER A 84 22.13 -3.36 12.43
N THR A 85 21.43 -2.88 11.41
CA THR A 85 21.94 -2.03 10.34
C THR A 85 21.24 -0.68 10.36
N ASN A 86 21.78 0.30 9.63
CA ASN A 86 21.15 1.63 9.55
C ASN A 86 19.83 1.62 8.76
N ASN A 87 19.53 0.56 8.01
CA ASN A 87 18.29 0.50 7.24
C ASN A 87 17.08 0.43 8.17
N SER A 88 16.03 1.17 7.83
CA SER A 88 14.80 1.26 8.63
C SER A 88 15.04 1.76 10.07
N SER A 89 16.22 2.32 10.37
CA SER A 89 16.50 2.94 11.67
C SER A 89 15.78 4.29 11.79
N PHE A 90 15.60 4.76 13.02
CA PHE A 90 14.94 6.04 13.29
C PHE A 90 15.57 7.21 12.53
N GLU A 91 16.89 7.35 12.56
CA GLU A 91 17.57 8.48 11.90
C GLU A 91 17.49 8.39 10.37
N THR A 92 17.68 7.19 9.80
CA THR A 92 17.54 6.98 8.35
C THR A 92 16.13 7.30 7.87
N VAL A 93 15.10 6.82 8.58
CA VAL A 93 13.70 7.06 8.23
C VAL A 93 13.34 8.53 8.42
N LYS A 94 13.82 9.18 9.48
CA LYS A 94 13.62 10.62 9.71
C LYS A 94 14.20 11.44 8.56
N GLN A 95 15.45 11.20 8.17
CA GLN A 95 16.09 11.90 7.06
C GLN A 95 15.31 11.70 5.75
N LEU A 96 14.96 10.46 5.39
CA LEU A 96 14.22 10.19 4.16
C LEU A 96 12.80 10.80 4.19
N SER A 97 12.18 10.87 5.37
CA SER A 97 10.89 11.54 5.55
C SER A 97 10.99 13.06 5.32
N GLU A 98 12.04 13.70 5.84
CA GLU A 98 12.30 15.13 5.63
C GLU A 98 12.52 15.43 4.13
N GLU A 99 13.30 14.58 3.44
CA GLU A 99 13.51 14.68 1.99
C GLU A 99 12.19 14.55 1.22
N ALA A 100 11.39 13.51 1.48
CA ALA A 100 10.10 13.31 0.82
C ALA A 100 9.17 14.52 1.02
N LYS A 101 9.08 15.04 2.25
CA LYS A 101 8.25 16.21 2.58
C LYS A 101 8.74 17.48 1.90
N SER A 102 10.05 17.65 1.72
CA SER A 102 10.61 18.80 0.97
C SER A 102 10.16 18.84 -0.50
N LEU A 103 9.79 17.68 -1.07
CA LEU A 103 9.22 17.54 -2.42
C LEU A 103 7.69 17.64 -2.45
N GLY A 104 7.06 17.96 -1.31
CA GLY A 104 5.61 17.99 -1.15
C GLY A 104 4.96 16.61 -1.28
N LEU A 105 5.68 15.54 -0.91
CA LEU A 105 5.11 14.21 -0.70
C LEU A 105 4.67 14.06 0.76
N LYS A 106 3.61 13.29 0.98
CA LYS A 106 3.21 12.85 2.33
C LYS A 106 4.05 11.66 2.76
N VAL A 107 4.14 11.42 4.06
CA VAL A 107 4.84 10.29 4.68
C VAL A 107 3.83 9.39 5.40
N LEU A 108 3.90 8.10 5.09
CA LEU A 108 3.22 7.02 5.79
C LEU A 108 4.27 6.15 6.48
N LEU A 109 4.32 6.17 7.81
CA LEU A 109 5.24 5.29 8.54
C LEU A 109 4.56 3.97 8.88
N THR A 110 5.20 2.85 8.54
CA THR A 110 4.89 1.53 9.09
C THR A 110 5.85 1.21 10.23
N VAL A 111 5.37 1.38 11.46
CA VAL A 111 6.18 1.15 12.67
C VAL A 111 6.02 -0.31 13.05
N HIS A 112 7.05 -1.11 12.84
CA HIS A 112 6.97 -2.56 13.08
C HIS A 112 6.92 -2.92 14.56
N TYR A 113 7.35 -2.02 15.45
CA TYR A 113 7.58 -2.30 16.87
C TYR A 113 8.42 -3.59 17.07
N SER A 114 9.44 -3.73 16.23
CA SER A 114 10.44 -4.80 16.28
C SER A 114 11.79 -4.23 15.86
N ASP A 115 12.87 -4.95 16.14
CA ASP A 115 14.21 -4.61 15.64
C ASP A 115 14.44 -5.11 14.21
N THR A 116 13.48 -5.85 13.65
CA THR A 116 13.54 -6.46 12.31
C THR A 116 12.13 -6.54 11.71
N TRP A 117 11.98 -7.31 10.62
CA TRP A 117 10.71 -7.62 9.98
C TRP A 117 9.65 -8.08 10.98
N ALA A 118 8.45 -7.54 10.82
CA ALA A 118 7.26 -7.91 11.55
C ALA A 118 6.18 -8.21 10.52
N ASP A 119 5.58 -9.39 10.63
CA ASP A 119 4.65 -10.00 9.70
C ASP A 119 3.68 -10.92 10.48
N PRO A 120 2.69 -11.57 9.86
CA PRO A 120 1.73 -12.41 10.57
C PRO A 120 2.35 -13.58 11.37
N ALA A 121 3.54 -14.04 10.98
CA ALA A 121 4.26 -15.15 11.60
C ALA A 121 5.36 -14.67 12.57
N ASN A 122 5.80 -13.42 12.47
CA ASN A 122 6.88 -12.85 13.29
C ASN A 122 6.46 -11.49 13.86
N GLN A 123 6.31 -11.40 15.18
CA GLN A 123 6.04 -10.14 15.89
C GLN A 123 6.96 -9.99 17.10
N ILE A 124 8.23 -10.39 16.94
CA ILE A 124 9.23 -10.39 18.00
C ILE A 124 9.43 -8.95 18.48
N LYS A 125 9.21 -8.71 19.77
CA LYS A 125 9.39 -7.38 20.34
C LYS A 125 10.88 -6.96 20.33
N PRO A 126 11.19 -5.66 20.41
CA PRO A 126 12.56 -5.16 20.43
C PRO A 126 13.34 -5.75 21.61
N SER A 127 14.62 -6.02 21.37
CA SER A 127 15.53 -6.60 22.36
C SER A 127 15.55 -5.83 23.68
N LEU A 128 15.53 -4.49 23.62
CA LEU A 128 15.46 -3.59 24.77
C LEU A 128 14.16 -3.70 25.59
N TRP A 129 13.12 -4.32 25.02
CA TRP A 129 11.80 -4.46 25.64
C TRP A 129 11.52 -5.89 26.14
N ASN A 130 12.44 -6.84 25.92
CA ASN A 130 12.26 -8.26 26.24
C ASN A 130 11.98 -8.56 27.72
N SER A 131 12.58 -7.80 28.64
CA SER A 131 12.43 -8.01 30.09
C SER A 131 11.39 -7.11 30.75
N LEU A 132 10.66 -6.30 29.98
CA LEU A 132 9.71 -5.36 30.53
C LEU A 132 8.43 -6.07 30.98
N SER A 133 7.88 -5.63 32.12
CA SER A 133 6.50 -5.95 32.48
C SER A 133 5.54 -5.33 31.47
N ILE A 134 4.31 -5.84 31.39
CA ILE A 134 3.28 -5.27 30.50
C ILE A 134 3.07 -3.77 30.74
N SER A 135 3.16 -3.29 31.99
CA SER A 135 3.07 -1.85 32.30
C SER A 135 4.21 -1.06 31.64
N ASN A 136 5.45 -1.49 31.84
CA ASN A 136 6.61 -0.79 31.29
C ASN A 136 6.69 -0.93 29.75
N LEU A 137 6.17 -2.02 29.20
CA LEU A 137 6.06 -2.23 27.76
C LEU A 137 5.10 -1.20 27.13
N LYS A 138 3.94 -0.96 27.75
CA LYS A 138 2.99 0.09 27.32
C LYS A 138 3.64 1.48 27.34
N ASP A 139 4.36 1.80 28.41
CA ASP A 139 5.09 3.07 28.51
C ASP A 139 6.15 3.19 27.40
N SER A 140 6.82 2.09 27.07
CA SER A 140 7.82 2.07 26.00
C SER A 140 7.20 2.26 24.61
N VAL A 141 6.04 1.62 24.34
CA VAL A 141 5.27 1.84 23.11
C VAL A 141 4.80 3.28 23.01
N TYR A 142 4.24 3.83 24.08
CA TYR A 142 3.78 5.22 24.12
C TYR A 142 4.95 6.18 23.83
N ASN A 143 6.05 6.07 24.58
CA ASN A 143 7.18 6.99 24.46
C ASN A 143 7.87 6.91 23.10
N TYR A 144 8.02 5.70 22.55
CA TYR A 144 8.60 5.54 21.21
C TYR A 144 7.70 6.15 20.13
N THR A 145 6.39 5.88 20.19
CA THR A 145 5.42 6.43 19.24
C THR A 145 5.36 7.96 19.34
N LYS A 146 5.38 8.51 20.56
CA LYS A 146 5.45 9.96 20.81
C LYS A 146 6.72 10.58 20.22
N LYS A 147 7.88 9.93 20.36
CA LYS A 147 9.13 10.37 19.74
C LYS A 147 8.99 10.45 18.21
N ILE A 148 8.46 9.39 17.59
CA ILE A 148 8.24 9.32 16.14
C ILE A 148 7.35 10.46 15.66
N VAL A 149 6.19 10.66 16.30
CA VAL A 149 5.24 11.70 15.89
C VAL A 149 5.82 13.10 16.08
N ASN A 150 6.55 13.35 17.17
CA ASN A 150 7.18 14.66 17.40
C ASN A 150 8.27 14.99 16.38
N GLU A 151 9.15 14.02 16.07
CA GLU A 151 10.37 14.31 15.33
C GLU A 151 10.26 14.04 13.82
N ILE A 152 9.41 13.08 13.40
CA ILE A 152 9.21 12.76 11.98
C ILE A 152 7.93 13.42 11.47
N ASN A 153 6.93 13.59 12.35
CA ASN A 153 5.65 14.25 12.06
C ASN A 153 4.98 13.72 10.77
N PRO A 154 4.63 12.43 10.70
CA PRO A 154 4.06 11.83 9.49
C PRO A 154 2.57 12.18 9.34
N GLU A 155 2.10 12.25 8.09
CA GLU A 155 0.67 12.38 7.78
C GLU A 155 -0.11 11.12 8.18
N TYR A 156 0.52 9.95 8.03
CA TYR A 156 -0.06 8.66 8.37
C TYR A 156 0.92 7.83 9.23
N LEU A 157 0.42 7.24 10.32
CA LEU A 157 1.20 6.34 11.17
C LEU A 157 0.44 5.03 11.36
N GLN A 158 1.04 3.95 10.86
CA GLN A 158 0.55 2.59 11.01
C GLN A 158 1.16 1.99 12.28
N ILE A 159 0.30 1.62 13.23
CA ILE A 159 0.71 1.06 14.53
C ILE A 159 0.85 -0.46 14.38
N GLY A 160 2.09 -0.92 14.19
CA GLY A 160 2.39 -2.32 13.86
C GLY A 160 2.39 -2.58 12.36
N ASN A 161 2.89 -3.74 11.95
CA ASN A 161 2.80 -4.22 10.57
C ASN A 161 2.15 -5.60 10.53
N GLU A 162 1.10 -5.74 9.72
CA GLU A 162 0.37 -7.01 9.51
C GLU A 162 0.08 -7.73 10.84
N ILE A 163 -0.59 -7.02 11.74
CA ILE A 163 -0.80 -7.44 13.14
C ILE A 163 -1.91 -8.48 13.30
N ASN A 164 -2.06 -9.35 12.29
CA ASN A 164 -3.09 -10.38 12.20
C ASN A 164 -3.20 -11.21 13.48
N ASN A 165 -2.04 -11.59 14.00
CA ASN A 165 -1.86 -12.41 15.18
C ASN A 165 -1.38 -11.58 16.39
N GLY A 166 -1.59 -10.27 16.34
CA GLY A 166 -1.14 -9.32 17.35
C GLY A 166 0.20 -8.65 17.01
N LEU A 167 0.83 -8.07 18.04
CA LEU A 167 2.13 -7.39 17.97
C LEU A 167 2.90 -7.60 19.27
N LEU A 168 4.23 -7.38 19.28
CA LEU A 168 5.03 -7.40 20.51
C LEU A 168 4.88 -8.70 21.33
N TRP A 169 5.06 -9.85 20.67
CA TRP A 169 4.85 -11.16 21.29
C TRP A 169 5.83 -11.44 22.45
N PRO A 170 5.41 -12.26 23.44
CA PRO A 170 4.10 -12.94 23.53
C PRO A 170 2.92 -12.09 24.06
N GLU A 171 3.18 -10.95 24.69
CA GLU A 171 2.20 -10.18 25.48
C GLU A 171 1.08 -9.63 24.62
N GLY A 172 1.41 -9.04 23.47
CA GLY A 172 0.42 -8.51 22.54
C GLY A 172 -0.03 -9.51 21.47
N ASN A 173 0.16 -10.82 21.67
CA ASN A 173 -0.40 -11.83 20.78
C ASN A 173 -1.93 -11.78 20.81
N VAL A 174 -2.59 -12.08 19.68
CA VAL A 174 -4.06 -12.03 19.56
C VAL A 174 -4.77 -12.99 20.53
N ASN A 175 -4.12 -14.08 20.93
CA ASN A 175 -4.65 -14.99 21.98
C ASN A 175 -4.67 -14.34 23.37
N ASN A 176 -3.95 -13.24 23.55
CA ASN A 176 -3.99 -12.37 24.73
C ASN A 176 -4.58 -11.00 24.35
N LEU A 177 -5.79 -11.04 23.79
CA LEU A 177 -6.48 -9.87 23.24
C LEU A 177 -6.52 -8.66 24.20
N PRO A 178 -6.78 -8.80 25.52
CA PRO A 178 -6.76 -7.64 26.42
C PRO A 178 -5.42 -6.89 26.41
N GLN A 179 -4.28 -7.60 26.50
CA GLN A 179 -2.97 -6.95 26.48
C GLN A 179 -2.62 -6.39 25.10
N MET A 180 -3.00 -7.09 24.02
CA MET A 180 -2.87 -6.57 22.67
C MET A 180 -3.59 -5.21 22.53
N LEU A 181 -4.83 -5.12 22.99
CA LEU A 181 -5.62 -3.88 22.94
C LEU A 181 -4.99 -2.78 23.80
N GLU A 182 -4.46 -3.09 24.98
CA GLU A 182 -3.76 -2.10 25.81
C GLU A 182 -2.49 -1.54 25.14
N LEU A 183 -1.74 -2.39 24.42
CA LEU A 183 -0.54 -1.98 23.69
C LEU A 183 -0.90 -1.09 22.49
N LEU A 184 -1.91 -1.48 21.70
CA LEU A 184 -2.43 -0.65 20.61
C LEU A 184 -2.96 0.69 21.12
N GLN A 185 -3.74 0.67 22.21
CA GLN A 185 -4.26 1.89 22.84
C GLN A 185 -3.14 2.82 23.30
N SER A 186 -2.03 2.28 23.81
CA SER A 186 -0.86 3.06 24.22
C SER A 186 -0.22 3.79 23.04
N GLY A 187 -0.05 3.11 21.90
CA GLY A 187 0.41 3.74 20.66
C GLY A 187 -0.57 4.80 20.13
N ILE A 188 -1.87 4.51 20.18
CA ILE A 188 -2.93 5.44 19.74
C ILE A 188 -2.93 6.70 20.60
N ASN A 189 -2.87 6.57 21.92
CA ASN A 189 -2.81 7.70 22.85
C ASN A 189 -1.60 8.58 22.57
N ALA A 190 -0.43 7.97 22.34
CA ALA A 190 0.77 8.72 21.99
C ALA A 190 0.59 9.56 20.72
N VAL A 191 -0.06 9.03 19.67
CA VAL A 191 -0.37 9.82 18.47
C VAL A 191 -1.34 10.95 18.80
N ARG A 192 -2.48 10.63 19.43
CA ARG A 192 -3.56 11.61 19.70
C ARG A 192 -3.13 12.75 20.60
N GLU A 193 -2.27 12.48 21.58
CA GLU A 193 -1.76 13.48 22.51
C GLU A 193 -0.59 14.30 21.95
N THR A 194 0.04 13.82 20.86
CA THR A 194 1.21 14.49 20.27
C THR A 194 0.86 15.27 19.01
N ASN A 195 0.13 14.66 18.08
CA ASN A 195 -0.37 15.32 16.88
C ASN A 195 -1.72 14.75 16.42
N VAL A 196 -2.79 15.53 16.60
CA VAL A 196 -4.16 15.16 16.20
C VAL A 196 -4.38 15.09 14.69
N SER A 197 -3.49 15.69 13.88
CA SER A 197 -3.61 15.62 12.42
C SER A 197 -3.09 14.32 11.83
N THR A 198 -2.17 13.63 12.51
CA THR A 198 -1.63 12.33 12.07
C THR A 198 -2.74 11.29 12.07
N LYS A 199 -2.95 10.64 10.92
CA LYS A 199 -3.94 9.59 10.75
C LYS A 199 -3.38 8.24 11.17
N ILE A 200 -4.10 7.53 12.02
CA ILE A 200 -3.71 6.24 12.55
C ILE A 200 -4.26 5.12 11.68
N ILE A 201 -3.37 4.24 11.21
CA ILE A 201 -3.72 3.05 10.45
C ILE A 201 -3.55 1.81 11.33
N LEU A 202 -4.52 0.90 11.29
CA LEU A 202 -4.33 -0.50 11.70
C LEU A 202 -4.32 -1.38 10.45
N HIS A 203 -3.36 -2.30 10.39
CA HIS A 203 -3.01 -3.03 9.18
C HIS A 203 -3.12 -4.55 9.36
N PHE A 204 -3.83 -5.20 8.45
CA PHE A 204 -4.03 -6.65 8.43
C PHE A 204 -3.65 -7.24 7.07
N ALA A 205 -2.95 -8.38 7.06
CA ALA A 205 -2.60 -9.09 5.84
C ALA A 205 -3.78 -9.93 5.33
N GLY A 206 -4.24 -9.66 4.11
CA GLY A 206 -5.34 -10.39 3.46
C GLY A 206 -6.73 -9.91 3.88
N HIS A 207 -7.77 -10.49 3.30
CA HIS A 207 -9.16 -10.02 3.46
C HIS A 207 -10.11 -11.04 4.13
N ALA A 208 -9.81 -12.34 4.06
CA ALA A 208 -10.73 -13.39 4.54
C ALA A 208 -11.08 -13.31 6.04
N ASN A 209 -10.09 -13.00 6.90
CA ASN A 209 -10.27 -12.91 8.37
C ASN A 209 -10.24 -11.47 8.90
N ALA A 210 -10.15 -10.49 8.01
CA ALA A 210 -10.02 -9.09 8.40
C ALA A 210 -11.25 -8.59 9.16
N ASN A 211 -12.47 -9.04 8.82
CA ASN A 211 -13.69 -8.58 9.49
C ASN A 211 -13.71 -8.96 10.96
N TRP A 212 -13.32 -10.20 11.29
CA TRP A 212 -13.19 -10.62 12.68
C TRP A 212 -12.15 -9.77 13.41
N PHE A 213 -10.96 -9.59 12.84
CA PHE A 213 -9.90 -8.79 13.45
C PHE A 213 -10.36 -7.36 13.75
N PHE A 214 -10.90 -6.66 12.75
CA PHE A 214 -11.34 -5.27 12.90
C PHE A 214 -12.52 -5.11 13.85
N SER A 215 -13.34 -6.16 14.04
CA SER A 215 -14.35 -6.18 15.10
C SER A 215 -13.75 -6.18 16.51
N GLN A 216 -12.58 -6.81 16.71
CA GLN A 216 -11.90 -6.83 18.01
C GLN A 216 -11.30 -5.48 18.37
N VAL A 217 -10.80 -4.74 17.37
CA VAL A 217 -10.17 -3.42 17.56
C VAL A 217 -11.13 -2.25 17.33
N ASN A 218 -12.42 -2.49 17.09
CA ASN A 218 -13.38 -1.46 16.69
C ASN A 218 -13.57 -0.34 17.74
N SER A 219 -13.36 -0.66 19.02
CA SER A 219 -13.42 0.33 20.10
C SER A 219 -12.23 1.29 20.14
N LEU A 220 -11.14 0.96 19.45
CA LEU A 220 -9.93 1.79 19.41
C LEU A 220 -10.12 3.01 18.49
N ASN A 221 -9.57 4.16 18.90
CA ASN A 221 -9.69 5.41 18.17
C ASN A 221 -8.66 5.53 17.01
N TYR A 222 -8.64 4.55 16.09
CA TYR A 222 -7.86 4.60 14.85
C TYR A 222 -8.69 5.13 13.68
N ASP A 223 -8.03 5.65 12.64
CA ASP A 223 -8.70 6.34 11.53
C ASP A 223 -8.97 5.45 10.32
N ILE A 224 -7.99 4.62 9.93
CA ILE A 224 -7.96 3.97 8.60
C ILE A 224 -7.68 2.47 8.73
N ILE A 225 -8.36 1.68 7.89
CA ILE A 225 -8.09 0.26 7.68
C ILE A 225 -7.07 0.09 6.55
N GLY A 226 -5.95 -0.59 6.82
CA GLY A 226 -5.00 -1.03 5.81
C GLY A 226 -5.11 -2.53 5.57
N ILE A 227 -5.03 -2.96 4.31
CA ILE A 227 -5.03 -4.37 3.91
C ILE A 227 -3.86 -4.67 2.97
N SER A 228 -3.04 -5.68 3.27
CA SER A 228 -2.13 -6.26 2.25
C SER A 228 -2.90 -7.17 1.30
N TYR A 229 -2.61 -7.09 0.01
CA TYR A 229 -3.15 -8.00 -0.99
C TYR A 229 -2.07 -8.49 -1.95
N TYR A 230 -1.84 -9.80 -1.96
CA TYR A 230 -0.97 -10.49 -2.89
C TYR A 230 -1.64 -11.80 -3.31
N PRO A 231 -1.72 -12.12 -4.62
CA PRO A 231 -2.43 -13.30 -5.09
C PRO A 231 -1.91 -14.61 -4.50
N LYS A 232 -0.59 -14.71 -4.27
CA LYS A 232 0.09 -15.86 -3.66
C LYS A 232 -0.45 -16.23 -2.27
N TRP A 233 -0.70 -15.25 -1.42
CA TRP A 233 -1.09 -15.48 -0.02
C TRP A 233 -2.57 -15.27 0.25
N HIS A 234 -3.20 -14.35 -0.48
CA HIS A 234 -4.55 -13.85 -0.16
C HIS A 234 -5.62 -14.33 -1.14
N GLY A 235 -5.25 -15.18 -2.10
CA GLY A 235 -6.16 -15.77 -3.07
C GLY A 235 -6.30 -14.96 -4.36
N LYS A 236 -6.88 -15.60 -5.38
CA LYS A 236 -6.89 -15.10 -6.77
C LYS A 236 -8.22 -14.53 -7.23
N ASP A 237 -9.23 -14.53 -6.36
CA ASP A 237 -10.56 -14.02 -6.68
C ASP A 237 -10.64 -12.52 -6.34
N LEU A 238 -10.53 -11.68 -7.38
CA LEU A 238 -10.61 -10.23 -7.25
C LEU A 238 -12.02 -9.72 -6.91
N ASN A 239 -13.07 -10.46 -7.28
CA ASN A 239 -14.43 -10.11 -6.87
C ASN A 239 -14.57 -10.31 -5.37
N ALA A 240 -14.08 -11.44 -4.85
CA ALA A 240 -14.05 -11.69 -3.40
C ALA A 240 -13.21 -10.64 -2.66
N LEU A 241 -12.08 -10.20 -3.22
CA LEU A 241 -11.32 -9.07 -2.66
C LEU A 241 -12.20 -7.81 -2.56
N GLN A 242 -12.79 -7.38 -3.67
CA GLN A 242 -13.63 -6.17 -3.72
C GLN A 242 -14.80 -6.24 -2.72
N GLU A 243 -15.57 -7.33 -2.72
CA GLU A 243 -16.71 -7.53 -1.82
C GLU A 243 -16.31 -7.49 -0.34
N ASN A 244 -15.17 -8.09 0.01
CA ASN A 244 -14.67 -8.05 1.38
C ASN A 244 -14.20 -6.64 1.78
N LEU A 245 -13.56 -5.88 0.90
CA LEU A 245 -13.18 -4.49 1.17
C LEU A 245 -14.41 -3.58 1.33
N ILE A 246 -15.46 -3.79 0.52
CA ILE A 246 -16.76 -3.13 0.69
C ILE A 246 -17.35 -3.47 2.06
N THR A 247 -17.33 -4.74 2.44
CA THR A 247 -17.85 -5.19 3.74
C THR A 247 -17.10 -4.54 4.90
N LEU A 248 -15.77 -4.52 4.86
CA LEU A 248 -14.94 -3.91 5.91
C LEU A 248 -15.21 -2.41 6.06
N SER A 249 -15.15 -1.67 4.96
CA SER A 249 -15.32 -0.22 4.98
C SER A 249 -16.71 0.21 5.46
N THR A 250 -17.76 -0.51 5.06
CA THR A 250 -19.14 -0.23 5.45
C THR A 250 -19.42 -0.66 6.89
N THR A 251 -18.98 -1.85 7.31
CA THR A 251 -19.21 -2.38 8.66
C THR A 251 -18.54 -1.52 9.74
N PHE A 252 -17.29 -1.13 9.51
CA PHE A 252 -16.53 -0.31 10.47
C PHE A 252 -16.67 1.19 10.21
N ASN A 253 -17.31 1.58 9.11
CA ASN A 253 -17.51 2.96 8.69
C ASN A 253 -16.19 3.77 8.62
N LYS A 254 -15.10 3.13 8.20
CA LYS A 254 -13.74 3.73 8.14
C LYS A 254 -13.21 3.78 6.70
N PRO A 255 -12.39 4.79 6.37
CA PRO A 255 -11.58 4.75 5.16
C PRO A 255 -10.72 3.48 5.09
N ILE A 256 -10.56 2.95 3.88
CA ILE A 256 -9.80 1.73 3.62
C ILE A 256 -8.87 1.91 2.42
N PHE A 257 -7.71 1.27 2.46
CA PHE A 257 -6.76 1.28 1.35
C PHE A 257 -5.97 -0.03 1.28
N ILE A 258 -5.41 -0.34 0.11
CA ILE A 258 -4.47 -1.45 -0.05
C ILE A 258 -3.10 -0.98 0.43
N ALA A 259 -2.67 -1.46 1.60
CA ALA A 259 -1.44 -1.01 2.25
C ALA A 259 -0.18 -1.61 1.61
N GLU A 260 -0.27 -2.83 1.09
CA GLU A 260 0.84 -3.48 0.39
C GLU A 260 0.29 -4.34 -0.76
N THR A 261 0.91 -4.19 -1.93
CA THR A 261 0.70 -5.05 -3.09
C THR A 261 1.83 -4.83 -4.10
N SER A 262 2.07 -5.81 -4.96
CA SER A 262 3.01 -5.72 -6.09
C SER A 262 2.68 -6.80 -7.13
N TYR A 263 3.32 -6.71 -8.28
CA TYR A 263 3.18 -7.71 -9.34
C TYR A 263 4.47 -7.85 -10.14
N GLY A 264 4.73 -9.06 -10.63
CA GLY A 264 5.95 -9.37 -11.36
C GLY A 264 5.90 -8.85 -12.78
N PHE A 265 6.95 -8.15 -13.21
CA PHE A 265 7.18 -7.86 -14.62
C PHE A 265 8.01 -8.96 -15.31
N THR A 266 8.59 -9.88 -14.53
CA THR A 266 9.34 -11.04 -15.01
C THR A 266 9.38 -12.16 -13.96
N THR A 267 9.67 -13.38 -14.37
CA THR A 267 10.08 -14.50 -13.48
C THR A 267 11.59 -14.72 -13.49
N SER A 268 12.33 -13.90 -14.24
CA SER A 268 13.80 -13.92 -14.28
C SER A 268 14.41 -13.30 -13.03
N TYR A 269 15.73 -13.45 -12.91
CA TYR A 269 16.54 -12.97 -11.79
C TYR A 269 17.68 -12.09 -12.33
N ASN A 270 18.09 -11.08 -11.55
CA ASN A 270 19.24 -10.22 -11.84
C ASN A 270 20.39 -10.43 -10.83
N ASP A 271 20.18 -11.24 -9.78
CA ASP A 271 21.23 -11.77 -8.91
C ASP A 271 20.99 -13.24 -8.48
N TRP A 272 21.72 -13.74 -7.47
CA TRP A 272 21.61 -15.11 -6.95
C TRP A 272 20.70 -15.22 -5.72
N THR A 273 19.97 -14.16 -5.39
CA THR A 273 18.99 -14.12 -4.30
C THR A 273 17.67 -14.67 -4.81
N ASN A 274 17.02 -15.53 -4.02
CA ASN A 274 15.72 -16.06 -4.40
C ASN A 274 14.63 -14.99 -4.27
N ASN A 275 13.93 -14.72 -5.37
CA ASN A 275 12.70 -13.94 -5.36
C ASN A 275 11.60 -14.69 -4.58
N ILE A 276 10.77 -13.96 -3.85
CA ILE A 276 9.67 -14.56 -3.07
C ILE A 276 8.52 -15.01 -3.98
N MET A 277 8.25 -14.26 -5.05
CA MET A 277 7.27 -14.61 -6.08
C MET A 277 8.00 -14.85 -7.39
N TYR A 278 8.05 -16.10 -7.84
CA TYR A 278 8.83 -16.50 -9.02
C TYR A 278 8.11 -17.52 -9.89
N ASP A 279 7.11 -18.22 -9.35
CA ASP A 279 6.31 -19.19 -10.10
C ASP A 279 5.12 -18.50 -10.75
N GLN A 280 4.69 -18.95 -11.93
CA GLN A 280 3.51 -18.39 -12.60
C GLN A 280 2.25 -18.51 -11.73
N ASN A 281 2.17 -19.53 -10.87
CA ASN A 281 1.08 -19.72 -9.94
C ASN A 281 1.11 -18.77 -8.73
N ASP A 282 2.20 -18.02 -8.50
CA ASP A 282 2.20 -16.95 -7.50
C ASP A 282 1.34 -15.76 -7.94
N TYR A 283 1.03 -15.67 -9.24
CA TYR A 283 0.37 -14.53 -9.88
C TYR A 283 -1.07 -14.84 -10.36
N LEU A 284 -1.78 -13.79 -10.78
CA LEU A 284 -3.12 -13.88 -11.32
C LEU A 284 -3.06 -14.29 -12.80
N PRO A 285 -3.70 -15.39 -13.23
CA PRO A 285 -3.57 -15.88 -14.60
C PRO A 285 -4.12 -14.91 -15.67
N GLN A 286 -4.96 -13.96 -15.28
CA GLN A 286 -5.52 -12.96 -16.19
C GLN A 286 -4.56 -11.82 -16.56
N PHE A 287 -3.45 -11.63 -15.84
CA PHE A 287 -2.44 -10.62 -16.16
C PHE A 287 -1.11 -11.27 -16.48
N SER A 288 -0.51 -10.87 -17.60
CA SER A 288 0.80 -11.40 -18.01
C SER A 288 1.90 -11.03 -17.01
N ILE A 289 2.90 -11.88 -16.83
CA ILE A 289 4.11 -11.54 -16.06
C ILE A 289 5.04 -10.76 -17.00
N SER A 290 4.74 -9.48 -17.16
CA SER A 290 5.41 -8.54 -18.07
C SER A 290 5.28 -7.12 -17.54
N SER A 291 6.04 -6.18 -18.07
CA SER A 291 5.94 -4.76 -17.72
C SER A 291 4.52 -4.20 -17.91
N ASP A 292 3.81 -4.63 -18.96
CA ASP A 292 2.44 -4.21 -19.23
C ASP A 292 1.45 -4.93 -18.31
N GLY A 293 1.63 -6.23 -18.05
CA GLY A 293 0.76 -6.97 -17.14
C GLY A 293 0.91 -6.54 -15.67
N GLN A 294 2.11 -6.11 -15.25
CA GLN A 294 2.32 -5.45 -13.96
C GLN A 294 1.48 -4.16 -13.84
N LYS A 295 1.42 -3.37 -14.91
CA LYS A 295 0.59 -2.16 -14.97
C LYS A 295 -0.90 -2.49 -15.01
N GLU A 296 -1.32 -3.49 -15.78
CA GLU A 296 -2.71 -3.94 -15.86
C GLU A 296 -3.22 -4.41 -14.50
N TYR A 297 -2.43 -5.23 -13.78
CA TYR A 297 -2.74 -5.64 -12.41
C TYR A 297 -2.95 -4.44 -11.48
N MET A 298 -2.00 -3.50 -11.46
CA MET A 298 -2.13 -2.32 -10.59
C MET A 298 -3.27 -1.39 -10.99
N THR A 299 -3.60 -1.34 -12.28
CA THR A 299 -4.79 -0.64 -12.77
C THR A 299 -6.05 -1.29 -12.23
N GLU A 300 -6.11 -2.62 -12.18
CA GLU A 300 -7.24 -3.33 -11.60
C GLU A 300 -7.36 -3.12 -10.09
N ILE A 301 -6.24 -3.13 -9.34
CA ILE A 301 -6.25 -2.76 -7.92
C ILE A 301 -6.77 -1.33 -7.71
N LYS A 302 -6.34 -0.37 -8.54
CA LYS A 302 -6.85 1.01 -8.55
C LYS A 302 -8.36 1.06 -8.83
N ASN A 303 -8.86 0.25 -9.77
CA ASN A 303 -10.28 0.16 -10.07
C ASN A 303 -11.07 -0.41 -8.90
N ILE A 304 -10.62 -1.53 -8.32
CA ILE A 304 -11.27 -2.17 -7.16
C ILE A 304 -11.42 -1.16 -6.02
N ILE A 305 -10.34 -0.48 -5.64
CA ILE A 305 -10.41 0.46 -4.51
C ILE A 305 -11.33 1.66 -4.80
N ASN A 306 -11.42 2.12 -6.05
CA ASN A 306 -12.35 3.17 -6.44
C ASN A 306 -13.83 2.75 -6.34
N HIS A 307 -14.13 1.46 -6.45
CA HIS A 307 -15.49 0.93 -6.27
C HIS A 307 -15.83 0.63 -4.80
N VAL A 308 -14.85 0.65 -3.90
CA VAL A 308 -15.06 0.43 -2.47
C VAL A 308 -15.53 1.73 -1.81
N PRO A 309 -16.66 1.75 -1.09
CA PRO A 309 -17.06 2.90 -0.28
C PRO A 309 -15.95 3.31 0.68
N LYS A 310 -15.59 4.59 0.70
CA LYS A 310 -14.43 5.09 1.48
C LYS A 310 -13.09 4.42 1.12
N GLY A 311 -12.98 3.83 -0.06
CA GLY A 311 -11.70 3.47 -0.65
C GLY A 311 -10.88 4.72 -0.90
N ILE A 312 -9.69 4.82 -0.30
CA ILE A 312 -8.86 6.04 -0.37
C ILE A 312 -7.53 5.83 -1.10
N GLY A 313 -7.22 4.60 -1.54
CA GLY A 313 -6.13 4.34 -2.47
C GLY A 313 -5.33 3.07 -2.19
N PHE A 314 -4.05 3.11 -2.53
CA PHE A 314 -3.17 1.95 -2.48
C PHE A 314 -1.71 2.37 -2.30
N CYS A 315 -0.87 1.42 -1.90
CA CYS A 315 0.57 1.58 -1.82
C CYS A 315 1.30 0.40 -2.48
N TYR A 316 2.13 0.69 -3.47
CA TYR A 316 2.98 -0.31 -4.12
C TYR A 316 4.13 -0.67 -3.19
N TRP A 317 4.40 -1.96 -2.97
CA TRP A 317 5.43 -2.40 -2.04
C TRP A 317 6.76 -2.68 -2.74
N GLY A 318 7.87 -2.26 -2.13
CA GLY A 318 9.23 -2.55 -2.59
C GLY A 318 9.51 -2.08 -4.01
N GLY A 319 8.94 -0.94 -4.40
CA GLY A 319 8.95 -0.51 -5.80
C GLY A 319 10.34 -0.15 -6.33
N GLU A 320 11.28 0.18 -5.47
CA GLU A 320 12.68 0.45 -5.73
C GLU A 320 13.60 -0.73 -5.41
N TRP A 321 13.10 -1.84 -4.87
CA TRP A 321 13.91 -2.94 -4.35
C TRP A 321 14.48 -3.83 -5.48
N ILE A 322 15.30 -3.24 -6.33
CA ILE A 322 16.08 -3.89 -7.39
C ILE A 322 17.26 -4.69 -6.80
N SER A 323 17.93 -5.51 -7.62
CA SER A 323 19.23 -6.05 -7.22
C SER A 323 20.28 -4.93 -7.11
N TYR A 324 20.63 -4.58 -5.87
CA TYR A 324 21.61 -3.51 -5.58
C TYR A 324 22.94 -3.97 -5.01
N LYS A 325 23.05 -5.25 -4.64
CA LYS A 325 24.27 -5.83 -4.04
C LYS A 325 25.19 -6.51 -5.05
N GLY A 326 24.89 -6.37 -6.33
CA GLY A 326 25.64 -6.94 -7.44
C GLY A 326 25.11 -8.30 -7.91
N PRO A 327 25.48 -8.72 -9.13
CA PRO A 327 24.82 -9.81 -9.85
C PRO A 327 25.07 -11.23 -9.30
N GLN A 328 25.93 -11.35 -8.28
CA GLN A 328 26.27 -12.61 -7.62
C GLN A 328 25.88 -12.61 -6.13
N SER A 329 25.15 -11.59 -5.67
CA SER A 329 24.68 -11.54 -4.29
C SER A 329 23.68 -12.66 -4.02
N THR A 330 23.84 -13.33 -2.87
CA THR A 330 22.89 -14.32 -2.34
C THR A 330 22.01 -13.77 -1.22
N ASN A 331 22.16 -12.47 -0.92
CA ASN A 331 21.46 -11.74 0.13
C ASN A 331 21.05 -10.33 -0.32
N GLY A 332 20.73 -10.21 -1.62
CA GLY A 332 20.30 -9.03 -2.34
C GLY A 332 18.80 -8.78 -2.21
N SER A 333 18.12 -8.55 -3.33
CA SER A 333 16.68 -8.33 -3.35
C SER A 333 15.92 -9.62 -3.51
N THR A 334 14.91 -9.83 -2.66
CA THR A 334 13.95 -10.93 -2.81
C THR A 334 12.71 -10.51 -3.61
N TRP A 335 12.73 -9.31 -4.22
CA TRP A 335 11.57 -8.68 -4.86
C TRP A 335 11.89 -7.96 -6.18
N GLU A 336 13.12 -8.11 -6.68
CA GLU A 336 13.62 -7.36 -7.84
C GLU A 336 12.77 -7.55 -9.10
N ASN A 337 12.17 -8.73 -9.26
CA ASN A 337 11.34 -9.07 -10.41
C ASN A 337 9.94 -8.43 -10.36
N GLN A 338 9.62 -7.76 -9.25
CA GLN A 338 8.40 -7.00 -9.00
C GLN A 338 8.69 -5.52 -8.74
N ALA A 339 9.94 -5.07 -8.87
CA ALA A 339 10.27 -3.65 -8.74
C ALA A 339 9.56 -2.83 -9.84
N MET A 340 9.49 -1.51 -9.63
CA MET A 340 9.03 -0.53 -10.61
C MET A 340 10.17 -0.03 -11.52
N TRP A 341 11.40 -0.53 -11.33
CA TRP A 341 12.51 -0.38 -12.27
C TRP A 341 12.90 -1.77 -12.80
N ASP A 342 13.18 -1.86 -14.09
CA ASP A 342 13.62 -3.11 -14.72
C ASP A 342 15.09 -3.45 -14.39
N PHE A 343 15.57 -4.58 -14.89
CA PHE A 343 16.95 -5.05 -14.69
C PHE A 343 18.02 -4.17 -15.37
N THR A 344 17.61 -3.22 -16.21
CA THR A 344 18.48 -2.16 -16.77
C THR A 344 18.41 -0.85 -15.96
N ASN A 345 17.72 -0.89 -14.83
CA ASN A 345 17.45 0.21 -13.91
C ASN A 345 16.60 1.33 -14.53
N LYS A 346 15.74 1.01 -15.50
CA LYS A 346 14.81 1.96 -16.12
C LYS A 346 13.40 1.81 -15.53
N ALA A 347 12.77 2.94 -15.21
CA ALA A 347 11.41 2.98 -14.69
C ALA A 347 10.42 2.29 -15.66
N LEU A 348 9.56 1.45 -15.09
CA LEU A 348 8.57 0.64 -15.78
C LEU A 348 7.23 1.37 -15.97
N PRO A 349 6.39 0.94 -16.94
CA PRO A 349 5.08 1.53 -17.20
C PRO A 349 4.13 1.53 -16.00
N VAL A 350 4.31 0.62 -15.03
CA VAL A 350 3.46 0.53 -13.83
C VAL A 350 3.36 1.89 -13.12
N MET A 351 4.40 2.72 -13.08
CA MET A 351 4.35 4.02 -12.38
C MET A 351 3.29 4.97 -12.94
N GLN A 352 2.84 4.80 -14.19
CA GLN A 352 1.78 5.62 -14.78
C GLN A 352 0.43 5.51 -14.04
N ILE A 353 0.21 4.45 -13.26
CA ILE A 353 -1.04 4.24 -12.52
C ILE A 353 -1.27 5.29 -11.42
N PHE A 354 -0.23 6.02 -11.01
CA PHE A 354 -0.34 7.08 -10.01
C PHE A 354 -0.82 8.43 -10.58
N ASN A 355 -0.92 8.58 -11.90
CA ASN A 355 -1.51 9.78 -12.51
C ASN A 355 -3.03 9.74 -12.64
#